data_AF-A0A2Z7BNY8-F1
#
_entry.id   AF-A0A2Z7BNY8-F1
#
_cell.length_a   1.000
_cell.length_b   1.000
_cell.length_c   1.000
_cell.angle_alpha   90.00
_cell.angle_beta   90.00
_cell.angle_gamma   90.00
#
_symmetry.space_group_name_H-M   'P 1'
#
loop_
_entity.id
_entity.type
_entity.pdbx_description
1 polymer ?
#
loop_
_entity_poly.entity_id
_entity_poly.type
_entity_poly.pdbx_seq_one_letter_code
_entity_poly.pdbx_strand_id
1 'polypeptide(L)'
;MVSNFLLLEEPIRMASVLEPSKPNFFPAMTKIVGTLGPNSRSVEVISDSLKAGMSVARFDFSWGDAEFHHETYENLKVAIKAANKLCAVMLDTVGPELLIVNKKEHSIHLEANSLVILTPDQEKEATSNLLPINFGGLSEAVKVGDDIFIGQYLFTGSETTSVWLQVSEVKEADVVCIIKNSATLTGALYTLHVSQIHIDLPTLSDKDKEVISTWGVVNKIDFLSLSYTRRAEDVKYVRKFLSELGDLNQTQILAKIENVEGLTHLDEILQEANGIIIARGNLGIDLPPEKLLVNRTLYEKTAASGFGCIHFLLDASEQQLVTGMRAVGDECERFIYNIFQEKLLVNRTLYEKTAASGFGCIHFLLDASEQQLVHMPVEKSIDTLVRLGLVTKKTVDGQIGVQAVPCSRARAILQKCWNN
;
A
#
# COMPACT_ATOMS: atom_id res chain seq x y z
N MET A 1 -25.29 -3.30 -40.64
CA MET A 1 -24.02 -2.99 -39.93
C MET A 1 -24.32 -1.85 -38.97
N VAL A 2 -24.45 -2.14 -37.69
CA VAL A 2 -24.73 -1.14 -36.65
C VAL A 2 -23.38 -0.55 -36.23
N SER A 3 -23.18 0.73 -36.53
CA SER A 3 -22.02 1.52 -36.14
C SER A 3 -22.06 1.78 -34.64
N ASN A 4 -21.10 1.21 -33.89
CA ASN A 4 -20.83 1.60 -32.50
C ASN A 4 -20.18 2.99 -32.51
N PHE A 5 -21.00 4.04 -32.47
CA PHE A 5 -20.54 5.36 -32.06
C PHE A 5 -20.33 5.33 -30.55
N LEU A 6 -19.07 5.45 -30.10
CA LEU A 6 -18.76 5.78 -28.72
C LEU A 6 -19.31 7.19 -28.46
N LEU A 7 -20.25 7.28 -27.52
CA LEU A 7 -20.78 8.54 -27.00
C LEU A 7 -19.61 9.42 -26.53
N LEU A 8 -19.48 10.60 -27.14
CA LEU A 8 -18.75 11.72 -26.54
C LEU A 8 -19.50 12.11 -25.26
N GLU A 9 -18.89 11.92 -24.10
CA GLU A 9 -19.44 12.41 -22.83
C GLU A 9 -19.61 13.94 -22.90
N GLU A 10 -20.78 14.42 -22.47
CA GLU A 10 -21.03 15.85 -22.29
C GLU A 10 -19.99 16.44 -21.33
N PRO A 11 -19.60 17.73 -21.47
CA PRO A 11 -18.79 18.40 -20.46
C PRO A 11 -19.46 18.26 -19.09
N ILE A 12 -18.72 17.69 -18.13
CA ILE A 12 -19.18 17.43 -16.76
C ILE A 12 -19.81 18.71 -16.22
N ARG A 13 -21.14 18.72 -16.10
CA ARG A 13 -21.86 19.83 -15.48
C ARG A 13 -21.72 19.66 -13.98
N MET A 14 -21.50 20.74 -13.22
CA MET A 14 -21.44 20.66 -11.75
C MET A 14 -22.63 19.94 -11.11
N ALA A 15 -23.79 19.96 -11.77
CA ALA A 15 -24.98 19.22 -11.34
C ALA A 15 -24.82 17.69 -11.36
N SER A 16 -23.94 17.12 -12.18
CA SER A 16 -23.73 15.66 -12.24
C SER A 16 -23.08 15.10 -10.98
N VAL A 17 -22.39 15.94 -10.18
CA VAL A 17 -21.87 15.58 -8.85
C VAL A 17 -23.00 15.31 -7.85
N LEU A 18 -24.18 15.89 -8.09
CA LEU A 18 -25.35 15.73 -7.23
C LEU A 18 -26.22 14.54 -7.64
N GLU A 19 -25.97 13.94 -8.81
CA GLU A 19 -26.70 12.76 -9.25
C GLU A 19 -26.16 11.51 -8.57
N PRO A 20 -27.01 10.65 -7.98
CA PRO A 20 -26.55 9.39 -7.41
C PRO A 20 -25.96 8.51 -8.51
N SER A 21 -24.81 7.90 -8.23
CA SER A 21 -24.13 6.99 -9.16
C SER A 21 -25.09 5.88 -9.57
N LYS A 22 -25.47 5.83 -10.85
CA LYS A 22 -26.26 4.73 -11.37
C LYS A 22 -25.39 3.47 -11.39
N PRO A 23 -25.91 2.29 -11.00
CA PRO A 23 -25.17 1.04 -11.15
C PRO A 23 -24.82 0.88 -12.63
N ASN A 24 -23.54 1.04 -12.95
CA ASN A 24 -23.07 1.06 -14.33
C ASN A 24 -23.14 -0.35 -14.93
N PHE A 25 -23.46 -0.42 -16.22
CA PHE A 25 -23.43 -1.66 -17.00
C PHE A 25 -22.00 -2.22 -17.14
N PHE A 26 -21.00 -1.36 -17.00
CA PHE A 26 -19.58 -1.73 -17.01
C PHE A 26 -19.08 -1.90 -15.57
N PRO A 27 -18.41 -3.02 -15.26
CA PRO A 27 -17.80 -3.21 -13.95
C PRO A 27 -16.66 -2.21 -13.76
N ALA A 28 -16.45 -1.74 -12.52
CA ALA A 28 -15.32 -0.90 -12.16
C ALA A 28 -14.02 -1.49 -12.70
N MET A 29 -13.24 -0.65 -13.38
CA MET A 29 -11.97 -1.06 -14.00
C MET A 29 -10.88 -1.21 -12.96
N THR A 30 -10.96 -0.40 -11.90
CA THR A 30 -10.10 -0.48 -10.72
C THR A 30 -10.37 -1.75 -9.91
N LYS A 31 -9.31 -2.48 -9.55
CA LYS A 31 -9.41 -3.69 -8.72
C LYS A 31 -9.14 -3.37 -7.26
N ILE A 32 -9.86 -4.06 -6.38
CA ILE A 32 -9.77 -3.86 -4.93
C ILE A 32 -8.98 -5.00 -4.30
N VAL A 33 -7.93 -4.66 -3.56
CA VAL A 33 -7.20 -5.57 -2.68
C VAL A 33 -7.74 -5.40 -1.27
N GLY A 34 -8.23 -6.47 -0.65
CA GLY A 34 -8.75 -6.47 0.71
C GLY A 34 -7.86 -7.28 1.65
N THR A 35 -7.36 -6.64 2.71
CA THR A 35 -6.63 -7.33 3.79
C THR A 35 -7.63 -8.11 4.65
N LEU A 36 -7.40 -9.42 4.79
CA LEU A 36 -8.22 -10.26 5.67
C LEU A 36 -7.62 -10.28 7.07
N GLY A 37 -8.45 -9.90 8.04
CA GLY A 37 -8.07 -9.74 9.44
C GLY A 37 -9.10 -10.34 10.39
N PRO A 38 -8.96 -10.14 11.72
CA PRO A 38 -9.84 -10.76 12.70
C PRO A 38 -11.32 -10.42 12.49
N ASN A 39 -11.59 -9.20 12.03
CA ASN A 39 -12.93 -8.68 11.76
C ASN A 39 -13.46 -9.00 10.34
N SER A 40 -12.63 -9.58 9.46
CA SER A 40 -12.97 -9.81 8.06
C SER A 40 -12.69 -11.24 7.57
N ARG A 41 -12.52 -12.20 8.49
CA ARG A 41 -12.16 -13.60 8.16
C ARG A 41 -13.32 -14.60 8.13
N SER A 42 -14.54 -14.21 8.51
CA SER A 42 -15.70 -15.12 8.44
C SER A 42 -16.15 -15.31 6.99
N VAL A 43 -16.73 -16.47 6.68
CA VAL A 43 -17.23 -16.78 5.33
C VAL A 43 -18.25 -15.74 4.86
N GLU A 44 -19.13 -15.29 5.75
CA GLU A 44 -20.16 -14.30 5.46
C GLU A 44 -19.54 -12.95 5.07
N VAL A 45 -18.61 -12.44 5.89
CA VAL A 45 -17.98 -11.13 5.66
C VAL A 45 -17.11 -11.16 4.41
N ILE A 46 -16.38 -12.26 4.16
CA ILE A 46 -15.60 -12.42 2.92
C ILE A 46 -16.56 -12.47 1.73
N SER A 47 -17.65 -13.24 1.80
CA SER A 47 -18.64 -13.35 0.72
C SER A 47 -19.23 -11.99 0.35
N ASP A 48 -19.56 -11.18 1.35
CA ASP A 48 -20.10 -9.84 1.13
C ASP A 48 -19.03 -8.88 0.58
N SER A 49 -17.78 -9.01 1.01
CA SER A 49 -16.65 -8.23 0.47
C SER A 49 -16.39 -8.56 -1.01
N LEU A 50 -16.49 -9.84 -1.39
CA LEU A 50 -16.39 -10.29 -2.79
C LEU A 50 -17.53 -9.74 -3.65
N LYS A 51 -18.77 -9.74 -3.13
CA LYS A 51 -19.93 -9.13 -3.81
C LYS A 51 -19.78 -7.62 -3.96
N ALA A 52 -19.14 -6.97 -2.98
CA ALA A 52 -18.85 -5.53 -2.99
C ALA A 52 -17.68 -5.14 -3.93
N GLY A 53 -16.93 -6.10 -4.48
CA GLY A 53 -15.91 -5.84 -5.50
C GLY A 53 -14.47 -6.21 -5.12
N MET A 54 -14.24 -6.80 -3.95
CA MET A 54 -12.91 -7.33 -3.60
C MET A 54 -12.44 -8.34 -4.66
N SER A 55 -11.26 -8.10 -5.20
CA SER A 55 -10.67 -8.88 -6.31
C SER A 55 -9.41 -9.65 -5.90
N VAL A 56 -8.73 -9.20 -4.84
CA VAL A 56 -7.55 -9.85 -4.26
C VAL A 56 -7.68 -9.87 -2.75
N ALA A 57 -7.42 -11.02 -2.12
CA ALA A 57 -7.33 -11.18 -0.68
C ALA A 57 -5.86 -11.10 -0.25
N ARG A 58 -5.51 -10.09 0.55
CA ARG A 58 -4.17 -9.89 1.12
C ARG A 58 -4.08 -10.55 2.49
N PHE A 59 -3.07 -11.41 2.66
CA PHE A 59 -2.69 -12.06 3.91
C PHE A 59 -1.40 -11.42 4.40
N ASP A 60 -1.49 -10.68 5.50
CA ASP A 60 -0.40 -9.90 6.07
C ASP A 60 0.33 -10.72 7.14
N PHE A 61 1.55 -11.19 6.83
CA PHE A 61 2.32 -12.06 7.73
C PHE A 61 3.17 -11.28 8.75
N SER A 62 3.06 -9.95 8.79
CA SER A 62 3.64 -9.14 9.89
C SER A 62 2.99 -9.47 11.24
N TRP A 63 1.74 -9.94 11.23
CA TRP A 63 1.00 -10.36 12.41
C TRP A 63 0.22 -11.66 12.17
N GLY A 64 -0.22 -12.29 13.26
CA GLY A 64 -0.88 -13.59 13.20
C GLY A 64 0.08 -14.74 12.93
N ASP A 65 -0.33 -15.94 13.31
CA ASP A 65 0.39 -17.18 13.05
C ASP A 65 -0.08 -17.87 11.77
N ALA A 66 0.61 -18.93 11.38
CA ALA A 66 0.27 -19.69 10.18
C ALA A 66 -1.13 -20.33 10.27
N GLU A 67 -1.59 -20.71 11.47
CA GLU A 67 -2.90 -21.32 11.69
C GLU A 67 -4.03 -20.32 11.43
N PHE A 68 -3.88 -19.10 11.96
CA PHE A 68 -4.79 -17.98 11.73
C PHE A 68 -4.96 -17.68 10.23
N HIS A 69 -3.86 -17.61 9.50
CA HIS A 69 -3.87 -17.34 8.06
C HIS A 69 -4.44 -18.53 7.26
N HIS A 70 -4.16 -19.76 7.68
CA HIS A 70 -4.69 -20.96 7.03
C HIS A 70 -6.21 -21.09 7.21
N GLU A 71 -6.74 -20.88 8.42
CA GLU A 71 -8.19 -20.85 8.66
C GLU A 71 -8.88 -19.79 7.79
N THR A 72 -8.28 -18.60 7.71
CA THR A 72 -8.78 -17.49 6.90
C THR A 72 -8.81 -17.86 5.41
N TYR A 73 -7.80 -18.59 4.91
CA TYR A 73 -7.77 -19.08 3.54
C TYR A 73 -8.84 -20.15 3.25
N GLU A 74 -9.08 -21.07 4.18
CA GLU A 74 -10.18 -22.04 4.05
C GLU A 74 -11.54 -21.34 3.95
N ASN A 75 -11.76 -20.32 4.77
CA ASN A 75 -12.97 -19.51 4.71
C ASN A 75 -13.10 -18.75 3.37
N LEU A 76 -11.99 -18.21 2.85
CA LEU A 76 -11.95 -17.56 1.54
C LEU A 76 -12.38 -18.51 0.42
N LYS A 77 -11.91 -19.78 0.41
CA LYS A 77 -12.31 -20.77 -0.59
C LYS A 77 -13.82 -21.06 -0.55
N VAL A 78 -14.41 -21.12 0.64
CA VAL A 78 -15.86 -21.31 0.79
C VAL A 78 -16.60 -20.05 0.29
N ALA A 79 -16.14 -18.86 0.66
CA ALA A 79 -16.74 -17.60 0.27
C ALA A 79 -16.70 -17.36 -1.25
N ILE A 80 -15.59 -17.70 -1.92
CA ILE A 80 -15.44 -17.65 -3.39
C ILE A 80 -16.53 -18.47 -4.08
N LYS A 81 -16.78 -19.70 -3.60
CA LYS A 81 -17.83 -20.58 -4.14
C LYS A 81 -19.22 -20.02 -3.87
N ALA A 82 -19.47 -19.51 -2.66
CA ALA A 82 -20.76 -18.95 -2.28
C ALA A 82 -21.10 -17.65 -3.03
N ALA A 83 -20.10 -16.78 -3.26
CA ALA A 83 -20.27 -15.52 -3.99
C ALA A 83 -20.23 -15.69 -5.51
N ASN A 84 -19.73 -16.83 -6.02
CA ASN A 84 -19.45 -17.07 -7.43
C ASN A 84 -18.56 -15.96 -8.06
N LYS A 85 -17.51 -15.59 -7.33
CA LYS A 85 -16.54 -14.54 -7.70
C LYS A 85 -15.13 -15.07 -7.52
N LEU A 86 -14.28 -14.93 -8.53
CA LEU A 86 -12.86 -15.25 -8.41
C LEU A 86 -12.16 -14.19 -7.55
N CYS A 87 -11.21 -14.62 -6.73
CA CYS A 87 -10.39 -13.75 -5.90
C CYS A 87 -8.97 -14.31 -5.89
N ALA A 88 -7.99 -13.46 -6.22
CA ALA A 88 -6.59 -13.83 -6.15
C ALA A 88 -6.07 -13.79 -4.71
N VAL A 89 -5.03 -14.55 -4.42
CA VAL A 89 -4.39 -14.63 -3.10
C VAL A 89 -3.05 -13.91 -3.14
N MET A 90 -2.90 -12.94 -2.26
CA MET A 90 -1.66 -12.18 -2.08
C MET A 90 -1.05 -12.49 -0.71
N LEU A 91 0.18 -12.97 -0.70
CA LEU A 91 1.01 -13.09 0.50
C LEU A 91 1.83 -11.79 0.62
N ASP A 92 1.66 -11.07 1.72
CA ASP A 92 2.48 -9.89 2.03
C ASP A 92 3.57 -10.25 3.04
N THR A 93 4.82 -10.06 2.63
CA THR A 93 6.01 -10.37 3.44
C THR A 93 6.18 -9.39 4.58
N VAL A 94 6.86 -9.80 5.66
CA VAL A 94 7.30 -8.89 6.72
C VAL A 94 8.42 -8.00 6.17
N GLY A 95 9.43 -8.62 5.56
CA GLY A 95 10.59 -7.90 5.04
C GLY A 95 11.57 -7.45 6.12
N PRO A 96 12.52 -6.56 5.77
CA PRO A 96 13.60 -6.11 6.64
C PRO A 96 13.16 -5.07 7.68
N GLU A 97 12.33 -5.46 8.65
CA GLU A 97 11.87 -4.56 9.70
C GLU A 97 12.87 -4.41 10.85
N LEU A 98 13.14 -3.16 11.22
CA LEU A 98 13.80 -2.83 12.48
C LEU A 98 12.76 -2.79 13.58
N LEU A 99 13.01 -3.51 14.66
CA LEU A 99 12.08 -3.65 15.77
C LEU A 99 12.77 -3.33 17.09
N ILE A 100 12.03 -2.67 17.97
CA ILE A 100 12.34 -2.59 19.38
C ILE A 100 11.75 -3.80 20.08
N VAL A 101 12.53 -4.42 20.95
CA VAL A 101 12.19 -5.65 21.65
C VAL A 101 11.89 -5.35 23.12
N ASN A 102 10.63 -5.43 23.50
CA ASN A 102 10.15 -5.29 24.87
C ASN A 102 9.63 -6.64 25.40
N LYS A 103 10.55 -7.50 25.85
CA LYS A 103 10.25 -8.88 26.31
C LYS A 103 9.22 -8.96 27.46
N LYS A 104 9.08 -7.90 28.27
CA LYS A 104 8.17 -7.88 29.43
C LYS A 104 6.81 -7.24 29.14
N GLU A 105 6.63 -6.67 27.95
CA GLU A 105 5.39 -6.03 27.50
C GLU A 105 4.87 -4.91 28.42
N HIS A 106 5.70 -4.39 29.31
CA HIS A 106 5.28 -3.29 30.19
C HIS A 106 5.24 -1.98 29.41
N SER A 107 4.43 -1.04 29.91
CA SER A 107 4.37 0.32 29.37
C SER A 107 5.71 1.03 29.57
N ILE A 108 6.20 1.71 28.53
CA ILE A 108 7.44 2.51 28.56
C ILE A 108 7.06 3.96 28.26
N HIS A 109 7.26 4.84 29.24
CA HIS A 109 7.01 6.26 29.08
C HIS A 109 8.30 6.96 28.64
N LEU A 110 8.25 7.64 27.50
CA LEU A 110 9.33 8.45 26.94
C LEU A 110 8.95 9.91 27.08
N GLU A 111 9.82 10.71 27.69
CA GLU A 111 9.58 12.13 27.95
C GLU A 111 10.34 13.02 26.95
N ALA A 112 9.66 14.02 26.38
CA ALA A 112 10.29 14.98 25.49
C ALA A 112 11.53 15.64 26.11
N ASN A 113 12.58 15.83 25.30
CA ASN A 113 13.89 16.39 25.65
C ASN A 113 14.74 15.52 26.59
N SER A 114 14.29 14.32 26.96
CA SER A 114 15.13 13.34 27.66
C SER A 114 15.96 12.51 26.68
N LEU A 115 16.93 11.75 27.22
CA LEU A 115 17.80 10.87 26.43
C LEU A 115 17.33 9.42 26.52
N VAL A 116 17.45 8.72 25.40
CA VAL A 116 17.21 7.28 25.31
C VAL A 116 18.33 6.61 24.50
N ILE A 117 18.69 5.40 24.87
CA ILE A 117 19.74 4.61 24.22
C ILE A 117 19.09 3.49 23.41
N LEU A 118 19.37 3.41 22.12
CA LEU A 118 19.05 2.26 21.28
C LEU A 118 20.25 1.32 21.30
N THR A 119 20.04 0.05 21.68
CA THR A 119 21.13 -0.92 21.87
C THR A 119 20.82 -2.24 21.18
N PRO A 120 21.77 -2.87 20.47
CA PRO A 120 21.52 -4.16 19.83
C PRO A 120 21.52 -5.34 20.82
N ASP A 121 21.85 -5.10 22.08
CA ASP A 121 21.82 -6.10 23.15
C ASP A 121 20.38 -6.37 23.61
N GLN A 122 19.76 -7.39 23.02
CA GLN A 122 18.40 -7.85 23.33
C GLN A 122 18.26 -8.51 24.70
N GLU A 123 19.34 -8.76 25.44
CA GLU A 123 19.26 -9.28 26.81
C GLU A 123 18.95 -8.17 27.83
N LYS A 124 19.16 -6.91 27.46
CA LYS A 124 18.76 -5.77 28.27
C LYS A 124 17.24 -5.59 28.27
N GLU A 125 16.74 -5.04 29.36
CA GLU A 125 15.32 -4.73 29.52
C GLU A 125 15.00 -3.37 28.88
N ALA A 126 13.89 -3.32 28.13
CA ALA A 126 13.37 -2.09 27.57
C ALA A 126 12.84 -1.17 28.69
N THR A 127 13.33 0.07 28.75
CA THR A 127 12.98 1.06 29.78
C THR A 127 12.87 2.45 29.16
N SER A 128 12.50 3.45 29.96
CA SER A 128 12.44 4.86 29.49
C SER A 128 13.79 5.40 28.98
N ASN A 129 14.90 4.77 29.40
CA ASN A 129 16.25 5.25 29.12
C ASN A 129 17.01 4.36 28.11
N LEU A 130 16.50 3.15 27.83
CA LEU A 130 17.18 2.17 26.99
C LEU A 130 16.17 1.28 26.28
N LEU A 131 16.30 1.13 24.97
CA LEU A 131 15.43 0.35 24.10
C LEU A 131 16.29 -0.67 23.32
N PRO A 132 16.14 -1.98 23.58
CA PRO A 132 16.80 -3.02 22.81
C PRO A 132 16.24 -3.11 21.39
N ILE A 133 17.09 -3.30 20.38
CA ILE A 133 16.70 -3.41 18.97
C ILE A 133 17.14 -4.74 18.36
N ASN A 134 16.46 -5.18 17.30
CA ASN A 134 16.77 -6.42 16.59
C ASN A 134 17.92 -6.32 15.58
N PHE A 135 18.62 -5.18 15.50
CA PHE A 135 19.62 -4.91 14.47
C PHE A 135 20.93 -4.34 15.03
N GLY A 136 22.03 -5.05 14.81
CA GLY A 136 23.37 -4.68 15.25
C GLY A 136 23.99 -3.49 14.51
N GLY A 137 23.64 -3.29 13.24
CA GLY A 137 24.28 -2.31 12.36
C GLY A 137 23.75 -0.89 12.48
N LEU A 138 22.89 -0.58 13.46
CA LEU A 138 22.26 0.74 13.55
C LEU A 138 23.31 1.85 13.74
N SER A 139 24.31 1.63 14.59
CA SER A 139 25.38 2.61 14.86
C SER A 139 26.25 2.92 13.64
N GLU A 140 26.38 1.98 12.70
CA GLU A 140 27.11 2.16 11.44
C GLU A 140 26.25 2.87 10.37
N ALA A 141 24.93 2.71 10.47
CA ALA A 141 23.97 3.24 9.50
C ALA A 141 23.60 4.71 9.77
N VAL A 142 23.55 5.13 11.03
CA VAL A 142 23.11 6.48 11.45
C VAL A 142 24.28 7.44 11.72
N LYS A 143 23.97 8.73 11.65
CA LYS A 143 24.85 9.84 11.97
C LYS A 143 24.17 10.78 12.96
N VAL A 144 24.97 11.57 13.67
CA VAL A 144 24.46 12.61 14.55
C VAL A 144 23.60 13.59 13.76
N GLY A 145 22.38 13.83 14.24
CA GLY A 145 21.38 14.68 13.60
C GLY A 145 20.30 13.92 12.82
N ASP A 146 20.48 12.62 12.55
CA ASP A 146 19.46 11.83 11.87
C ASP A 146 18.23 11.61 12.75
N ASP A 147 17.06 11.57 12.11
CA ASP A 147 15.78 11.35 12.77
C ASP A 147 15.39 9.86 12.70
N ILE A 148 14.97 9.33 13.85
CA ILE A 148 14.48 7.97 14.01
C ILE A 148 13.03 8.05 14.49
N PHE A 149 12.14 7.37 13.79
CA PHE A 149 10.75 7.22 14.17
C PHE A 149 10.54 5.86 14.82
N ILE A 150 9.79 5.82 15.91
CA ILE A 150 9.33 4.59 16.54
C ILE A 150 7.82 4.68 16.64
N GLY A 151 7.12 3.66 16.16
CA GLY A 151 5.67 3.61 16.22
C GLY A 151 5.14 2.23 15.85
N GLN A 152 3.82 2.12 15.89
CA GLN A 152 3.11 1.02 15.25
C GLN A 152 2.78 1.42 13.80
N TYR A 153 2.51 0.44 12.95
CA TYR A 153 2.25 0.58 11.49
C TYR A 153 1.12 1.56 11.09
N LEU A 154 0.44 2.18 12.04
CA LEU A 154 -0.71 3.05 11.84
C LEU A 154 -0.56 4.34 12.66
N PHE A 155 0.14 5.32 12.11
CA PHE A 155 0.18 6.66 12.70
C PHE A 155 -1.14 7.39 12.40
N THR A 156 -2.03 7.43 13.40
CA THR A 156 -3.32 8.15 13.29
C THR A 156 -3.20 9.66 13.54
N GLY A 157 -2.02 10.17 13.90
CA GLY A 157 -1.81 11.57 14.31
C GLY A 157 -2.45 11.95 15.65
N SER A 158 -3.25 11.04 16.24
CA SER A 158 -3.93 11.21 17.52
C SER A 158 -3.38 10.28 18.61
N GLU A 159 -2.37 9.48 18.30
CA GLU A 159 -1.84 8.47 19.21
C GLU A 159 -0.65 8.98 20.02
N THR A 160 -0.69 8.70 21.33
CA THR A 160 0.43 8.88 22.25
C THR A 160 1.45 7.74 22.15
N THR A 161 1.37 6.88 21.12
CA THR A 161 2.13 5.62 21.00
C THR A 161 3.34 5.70 20.08
N SER A 162 3.56 6.85 19.43
CA SER A 162 4.67 7.07 18.50
C SER A 162 5.63 8.15 18.99
N VAL A 163 6.93 7.96 18.78
CA VAL A 163 7.97 8.89 19.20
C VAL A 163 8.95 9.17 18.08
N TRP A 164 9.31 10.44 17.94
CA TRP A 164 10.45 10.89 17.16
C TRP A 164 11.67 11.04 18.07
N LEU A 165 12.78 10.49 17.60
CA LEU A 165 14.08 10.57 18.21
C LEU A 165 15.03 11.26 17.24
N GLN A 166 16.01 11.99 17.77
CA GLN A 166 17.12 12.49 16.97
C GLN A 166 18.44 11.98 17.55
N VAL A 167 19.28 11.42 16.70
CA VAL A 167 20.58 10.89 17.10
C VAL A 167 21.45 12.03 17.63
N SER A 168 21.86 11.93 18.89
CA SER A 168 22.76 12.90 19.53
C SER A 168 24.20 12.42 19.57
N GLU A 169 24.42 11.11 19.73
CA GLU A 169 25.75 10.52 19.83
C GLU A 169 25.71 9.04 19.43
N VAL A 170 26.76 8.55 18.79
CA VAL A 170 26.95 7.12 18.49
C VAL A 170 28.14 6.62 19.34
N LYS A 171 27.89 5.64 20.21
CA LYS A 171 28.87 5.07 21.14
C LYS A 171 29.05 3.59 20.87
N GLU A 172 30.11 3.22 20.16
CA GLU A 172 30.38 1.82 19.79
C GLU A 172 29.17 1.22 19.03
N ALA A 173 28.43 0.31 19.68
CA ALA A 173 27.23 -0.34 19.14
C ALA A 173 25.92 0.37 19.55
N ASP A 174 25.97 1.28 20.52
CA ASP A 174 24.81 1.97 21.06
C ASP A 174 24.58 3.33 20.39
N VAL A 175 23.32 3.68 20.14
CA VAL A 175 22.92 4.97 19.56
C VAL A 175 22.16 5.77 20.60
N VAL A 176 22.71 6.89 21.04
CA VAL A 176 22.09 7.80 21.99
C VAL A 176 21.24 8.81 21.22
N CYS A 177 19.99 8.95 21.62
CA CYS A 177 19.04 9.84 20.98
C CYS A 177 18.39 10.81 21.97
N ILE A 178 18.04 12.00 21.49
CA ILE A 178 17.16 12.95 22.18
C ILE A 178 15.72 12.69 21.74
N ILE A 179 14.83 12.51 22.71
CA ILE A 179 13.40 12.34 22.47
C ILE A 179 12.77 13.69 22.08
N LYS A 180 12.08 13.74 20.94
CA LYS A 180 11.48 14.98 20.40
C LYS A 180 10.06 15.23 20.91
N ASN A 181 9.31 14.18 21.20
CA ASN A 181 7.95 14.27 21.74
C ASN A 181 7.73 13.19 22.80
N SER A 182 6.87 13.47 23.77
CA SER A 182 6.50 12.47 24.77
C SER A 182 5.59 11.40 24.16
N ALA A 183 5.82 10.14 24.52
CA ALA A 183 5.03 9.01 24.05
C ALA A 183 5.02 7.88 25.10
N THR A 184 4.11 6.93 24.94
CA THR A 184 4.00 5.72 25.74
C THR A 184 3.96 4.51 24.81
N LEU A 185 5.01 3.70 24.86
CA LEU A 185 5.11 2.46 24.11
C LEU A 185 4.52 1.32 24.95
N THR A 186 3.50 0.63 24.45
CA THR A 186 2.81 -0.52 25.05
C THR A 186 2.89 -1.79 24.18
N GLY A 187 3.30 -2.93 24.75
CA GLY A 187 3.38 -4.20 24.02
C GLY A 187 4.80 -4.62 23.67
N ALA A 188 4.91 -5.76 23.00
CA ALA A 188 6.17 -6.49 22.86
C ALA A 188 7.11 -5.93 21.79
N LEU A 189 6.56 -5.45 20.68
CA LEU A 189 7.31 -5.08 19.49
C LEU A 189 6.84 -3.72 18.97
N TYR A 190 7.81 -2.87 18.63
CA TYR A 190 7.58 -1.57 18.00
C TYR A 190 8.43 -1.45 16.76
N THR A 191 7.84 -0.97 15.66
CA THR A 191 8.60 -0.73 14.44
C THR A 191 9.44 0.52 14.60
N LEU A 192 10.72 0.38 14.27
CA LEU A 192 11.68 1.45 14.22
C LEU A 192 11.94 1.77 12.75
N HIS A 193 11.93 3.05 12.41
CA HIS A 193 12.23 3.53 11.08
C HIS A 193 13.32 4.58 11.18
N VAL A 194 14.30 4.48 10.29
CA VAL A 194 15.38 5.45 10.17
C VAL A 194 15.21 6.12 8.81
N SER A 195 15.06 7.45 8.81
CA SER A 195 14.82 8.15 7.56
C SER A 195 16.08 8.21 6.69
N GLN A 196 15.91 8.00 5.38
CA GLN A 196 16.89 8.23 4.31
C GLN A 196 18.19 7.46 4.46
N ILE A 197 18.13 6.32 5.15
CA ILE A 197 19.29 5.48 5.43
C ILE A 197 19.10 4.08 4.86
N HIS A 198 20.18 3.55 4.30
CA HIS A 198 20.23 2.16 3.86
C HIS A 198 20.38 1.24 5.08
N ILE A 199 19.43 0.34 5.24
CA ILE A 199 19.47 -0.70 6.27
C ILE A 199 19.87 -2.01 5.60
N ASP A 200 21.05 -2.53 5.96
CA ASP A 200 21.60 -3.76 5.41
C ASP A 200 21.02 -5.01 6.08
N LEU A 201 19.71 -5.16 5.94
CA LEU A 201 18.97 -6.37 6.30
C LEU A 201 18.63 -7.18 5.04
N PRO A 202 18.51 -8.52 5.15
CA PRO A 202 18.15 -9.37 4.04
C PRO A 202 16.74 -9.02 3.52
N THR A 203 16.56 -9.09 2.21
CA THR A 203 15.29 -8.79 1.52
C THR A 203 14.13 -9.65 2.03
N LEU A 204 14.38 -10.93 2.30
CA LEU A 204 13.45 -11.85 2.94
C LEU A 204 14.02 -12.27 4.29
N SER A 205 13.23 -12.07 5.35
CA SER A 205 13.53 -12.64 6.66
C SER A 205 13.45 -14.17 6.62
N ASP A 206 13.99 -14.84 7.64
CA ASP A 206 13.85 -16.29 7.72
C ASP A 206 12.39 -16.73 7.90
N LYS A 207 11.58 -15.91 8.60
CA LYS A 207 10.13 -16.06 8.68
C LYS A 207 9.47 -15.98 7.30
N ASP A 208 9.87 -15.02 6.47
CA ASP A 208 9.32 -14.89 5.11
C ASP A 208 9.63 -16.14 4.28
N LYS A 209 10.87 -16.62 4.30
CA LYS A 209 11.27 -17.84 3.57
C LYS A 209 10.49 -19.06 4.04
N GLU A 210 10.31 -19.21 5.35
CA GLU A 210 9.54 -20.30 5.95
C GLU A 210 8.07 -20.24 5.50
N VAL A 211 7.42 -19.09 5.66
CA VAL A 211 6.02 -18.90 5.28
C VAL A 211 5.80 -19.10 3.78
N ILE A 212 6.67 -18.56 2.93
CA ILE A 212 6.58 -18.77 1.47
C ILE A 212 6.67 -20.27 1.15
N SER A 213 7.60 -20.99 1.79
CA SER A 213 7.84 -22.42 1.53
C SER A 213 6.72 -23.32 2.06
N THR A 214 6.17 -23.01 3.25
CA THR A 214 5.21 -23.87 3.96
C THR A 214 3.76 -23.52 3.66
N TRP A 215 3.45 -22.24 3.54
CA TRP A 215 2.09 -21.74 3.31
C TRP A 215 1.91 -21.27 1.87
N GLY A 216 2.88 -20.51 1.33
CA GLY A 216 2.81 -19.98 -0.03
C GLY A 216 2.70 -21.06 -1.10
N VAL A 217 3.59 -22.07 -1.04
CA VAL A 217 3.61 -23.21 -1.99
C VAL A 217 2.32 -24.03 -1.91
N VAL A 218 1.88 -24.38 -0.71
CA VAL A 218 0.69 -25.22 -0.49
C VAL A 218 -0.57 -24.55 -1.03
N ASN A 219 -0.68 -23.22 -0.85
CA ASN A 219 -1.86 -22.47 -1.25
C ASN A 219 -1.75 -21.86 -2.66
N LYS A 220 -0.63 -22.04 -3.37
CA LYS A 220 -0.40 -21.56 -4.74
C LYS A 220 -0.72 -20.09 -4.92
N ILE A 221 -0.06 -19.25 -4.12
CA ILE A 221 -0.29 -17.81 -4.10
C ILE A 221 -0.12 -17.17 -5.49
N ASP A 222 -1.03 -16.27 -5.85
CA ASP A 222 -1.01 -15.56 -7.14
C ASP A 222 0.00 -14.40 -7.10
N PHE A 223 0.04 -13.70 -5.98
CA PHE A 223 0.89 -12.53 -5.76
C PHE A 223 1.75 -12.69 -4.53
N LEU A 224 3.03 -12.30 -4.65
CA LEU A 224 3.90 -11.98 -3.53
C LEU A 224 4.07 -10.47 -3.46
N SER A 225 3.57 -9.86 -2.39
CA SER A 225 3.82 -8.46 -2.06
C SER A 225 5.12 -8.36 -1.28
N LEU A 226 6.13 -7.72 -1.88
CA LEU A 226 7.50 -7.67 -1.38
C LEU A 226 7.74 -6.36 -0.63
N SER A 227 7.78 -6.45 0.70
CA SER A 227 8.01 -5.32 1.61
C SER A 227 9.43 -4.77 1.49
N TYR A 228 9.56 -3.45 1.63
CA TYR A 228 10.77 -2.64 1.57
C TYR A 228 11.66 -3.00 0.37
N THR A 229 11.09 -3.01 -0.84
CA THR A 229 11.88 -3.24 -2.05
C THR A 229 12.78 -2.02 -2.31
N ARG A 230 14.10 -2.21 -2.28
CA ARG A 230 15.10 -1.12 -2.37
C ARG A 230 15.69 -0.98 -3.77
N ARG A 231 15.86 -2.11 -4.48
CA ARG A 231 16.56 -2.19 -5.78
C ARG A 231 16.10 -3.36 -6.63
N ALA A 232 16.48 -3.38 -7.90
CA ALA A 232 16.16 -4.45 -8.84
C ALA A 232 16.65 -5.83 -8.36
N GLU A 233 17.78 -5.88 -7.66
CA GLU A 233 18.37 -7.12 -7.14
C GLU A 233 17.48 -7.81 -6.10
N ASP A 234 16.72 -7.04 -5.31
CA ASP A 234 15.77 -7.59 -4.34
C ASP A 234 14.70 -8.43 -5.07
N VAL A 235 14.15 -7.89 -6.15
CA VAL A 235 13.14 -8.58 -6.97
C VAL A 235 13.73 -9.81 -7.65
N LYS A 236 14.95 -9.72 -8.20
CA LYS A 236 15.65 -10.85 -8.83
C LYS A 236 15.94 -11.97 -7.82
N TYR A 237 16.38 -11.60 -6.62
CA TYR A 237 16.64 -12.54 -5.53
C TYR A 237 15.37 -13.32 -5.18
N VAL A 238 14.26 -12.61 -4.97
CA VAL A 238 12.97 -13.23 -4.65
C VAL A 238 12.45 -14.09 -5.80
N ARG A 239 12.57 -13.62 -7.05
CA ARG A 239 12.18 -14.40 -8.23
C ARG A 239 12.96 -15.72 -8.33
N LYS A 240 14.26 -15.68 -8.06
CA LYS A 240 15.10 -16.88 -8.00
C LYS A 240 14.63 -17.81 -6.86
N PHE A 241 14.42 -17.28 -5.67
CA PHE A 241 13.94 -18.05 -4.53
C PHE A 241 12.60 -18.76 -4.82
N LEU A 242 11.61 -18.05 -5.38
CA LEU A 242 10.33 -18.63 -5.78
C LEU A 242 10.49 -19.72 -6.85
N SER A 243 11.43 -19.55 -7.78
CA SER A 243 11.67 -20.53 -8.85
C SER A 243 12.25 -21.86 -8.35
N GLU A 244 13.01 -21.82 -7.26
CA GLU A 244 13.59 -22.99 -6.59
C GLU A 244 12.52 -23.77 -5.80
N LEU A 245 11.43 -23.11 -5.40
CA LEU A 245 10.30 -23.69 -4.66
C LEU A 245 9.22 -24.34 -5.55
N GLY A 246 9.49 -24.53 -6.84
CA GLY A 246 8.64 -25.31 -7.74
C GLY A 246 7.42 -24.56 -8.28
N ASP A 247 6.22 -24.86 -7.78
CA ASP A 247 4.93 -24.41 -8.34
C ASP A 247 4.70 -22.89 -8.27
N LEU A 248 5.57 -22.13 -7.57
CA LEU A 248 5.49 -20.67 -7.45
C LEU A 248 6.19 -19.90 -8.58
N ASN A 249 6.69 -20.59 -9.61
CA ASN A 249 7.31 -19.96 -10.77
C ASN A 249 6.40 -18.94 -11.50
N GLN A 250 5.08 -19.08 -11.36
CA GLN A 250 4.09 -18.18 -11.98
C GLN A 250 3.61 -17.06 -11.05
N THR A 251 3.98 -17.10 -9.76
CA THR A 251 3.62 -16.06 -8.80
C THR A 251 4.19 -14.72 -9.24
N GLN A 252 3.33 -13.72 -9.27
CA GLN A 252 3.70 -12.36 -9.67
C GLN A 252 4.28 -11.61 -8.46
N ILE A 253 5.39 -10.92 -8.65
CA ILE A 253 6.03 -10.13 -7.58
C ILE A 253 5.58 -8.68 -7.69
N LEU A 254 4.98 -8.16 -6.62
CA LEU A 254 4.57 -6.78 -6.48
C LEU A 254 5.53 -6.08 -5.52
N ALA A 255 6.35 -5.18 -6.03
CA ALA A 255 7.35 -4.47 -5.22
C ALA A 255 6.68 -3.35 -4.41
N LYS A 256 6.81 -3.39 -3.08
CA LYS A 256 6.38 -2.29 -2.20
C LYS A 256 7.47 -1.22 -2.15
N ILE A 257 7.08 -0.01 -2.54
CA ILE A 257 7.90 1.19 -2.48
C ILE A 257 7.54 1.93 -1.20
N GLU A 258 8.44 1.86 -0.22
CA GLU A 258 8.17 2.24 1.18
C GLU A 258 9.18 3.22 1.74
N ASN A 259 10.31 3.43 1.06
CA ASN A 259 11.37 4.34 1.46
C ASN A 259 11.96 5.09 0.25
N VAL A 260 12.83 6.06 0.53
CA VAL A 260 13.50 6.91 -0.47
C VAL A 260 14.41 6.09 -1.38
N GLU A 261 15.04 5.03 -0.87
CA GLU A 261 15.90 4.15 -1.67
C GLU A 261 15.09 3.46 -2.78
N GLY A 262 13.96 2.85 -2.45
CA GLY A 262 13.06 2.23 -3.42
C GLY A 262 12.48 3.24 -4.42
N LEU A 263 12.20 4.48 -4.01
CA LEU A 263 11.82 5.55 -4.93
C LEU A 263 12.94 5.96 -5.89
N THR A 264 14.17 6.00 -5.39
CA THR A 264 15.36 6.37 -6.18
C THR A 264 15.65 5.33 -7.26
N HIS A 265 15.49 4.04 -6.93
CA HIS A 265 15.69 2.91 -7.84
C HIS A 265 14.39 2.43 -8.52
N LEU A 266 13.33 3.24 -8.51
CA LEU A 266 12.02 2.79 -9.01
C LEU A 266 12.07 2.28 -10.46
N ASP A 267 12.81 2.97 -11.32
CA ASP A 267 12.85 2.65 -12.75
C ASP A 267 13.50 1.28 -13.04
N GLU A 268 14.44 0.82 -12.20
CA GLU A 268 15.02 -0.52 -12.31
C GLU A 268 14.15 -1.59 -11.63
N ILE A 269 13.49 -1.25 -10.51
CA ILE A 269 12.52 -2.13 -9.84
C ILE A 269 11.37 -2.45 -10.80
N LEU A 270 10.85 -1.45 -11.50
CA LEU A 270 9.79 -1.59 -12.50
C LEU A 270 10.15 -2.51 -13.67
N GLN A 271 11.44 -2.65 -13.99
CA GLN A 271 11.88 -3.55 -15.07
C GLN A 271 11.84 -5.02 -14.67
N GLU A 272 11.94 -5.31 -13.37
CA GLU A 272 12.04 -6.67 -12.83
C GLU A 272 10.76 -7.12 -12.14
N ALA A 273 9.98 -6.20 -11.57
CA ALA A 273 8.72 -6.48 -10.88
C ALA A 273 7.55 -6.65 -11.85
N ASN A 274 6.50 -7.36 -11.41
CA ASN A 274 5.27 -7.54 -12.19
C ASN A 274 4.25 -6.40 -11.94
N GLY A 275 4.46 -5.65 -10.87
CA GLY A 275 3.72 -4.45 -10.50
C GLY A 275 4.36 -3.80 -9.29
N ILE A 276 3.83 -2.65 -8.88
CA ILE A 276 4.28 -1.94 -7.70
C ILE A 276 3.12 -1.63 -6.77
N ILE A 277 3.46 -1.49 -5.49
CA ILE A 277 2.60 -1.01 -4.42
C ILE A 277 3.26 0.23 -3.83
N ILE A 278 2.57 1.37 -3.83
CA ILE A 278 3.08 2.58 -3.19
C ILE A 278 2.55 2.64 -1.75
N ALA A 279 3.40 2.36 -0.77
CA ALA A 279 3.02 2.37 0.64
C ALA A 279 3.17 3.78 1.22
N ARG A 280 2.10 4.59 1.11
CA ARG A 280 2.14 6.01 1.50
C ARG A 280 2.36 6.24 3.00
N GLY A 281 1.87 5.33 3.85
CA GLY A 281 2.13 5.40 5.29
C GLY A 281 3.62 5.36 5.59
N ASN A 282 4.30 4.31 5.11
CA ASN A 282 5.74 4.13 5.29
C ASN A 282 6.56 5.22 4.58
N LEU A 283 6.20 5.57 3.34
CA LEU A 283 6.86 6.66 2.63
C LEU A 283 6.70 8.00 3.35
N GLY A 284 5.60 8.23 4.07
CA GLY A 284 5.36 9.46 4.81
C GLY A 284 6.15 9.58 6.11
N ILE A 285 6.74 8.48 6.58
CA ILE A 285 7.74 8.49 7.64
C ILE A 285 9.09 8.95 7.05
N ASP A 286 9.38 8.55 5.80
CA ASP A 286 10.68 8.77 5.18
C ASP A 286 10.77 10.06 4.33
N LEU A 287 9.62 10.61 3.93
CA LEU A 287 9.50 11.83 3.15
C LEU A 287 8.59 12.84 3.85
N PRO A 288 8.87 14.14 3.71
CA PRO A 288 7.93 15.18 4.11
C PRO A 288 6.54 14.94 3.49
N PRO A 289 5.44 15.06 4.25
CA PRO A 289 4.09 14.76 3.78
C PRO A 289 3.69 15.50 2.49
N GLU A 290 4.17 16.73 2.31
CA GLU A 290 3.93 17.52 1.11
C GLU A 290 4.55 16.91 -0.16
N LYS A 291 5.61 16.11 -0.02
CA LYS A 291 6.23 15.38 -1.12
C LYS A 291 5.47 14.12 -1.47
N LEU A 292 4.60 13.58 -0.61
CA LEU A 292 3.78 12.38 -0.89
C LEU A 292 2.70 12.60 -1.97
N LEU A 293 2.58 13.80 -2.52
CA LEU A 293 1.84 14.10 -3.75
C LEU A 293 2.46 13.45 -5.01
N VAL A 294 3.46 12.56 -4.86
CA VAL A 294 4.11 11.76 -5.93
C VAL A 294 3.12 10.93 -6.78
N ASN A 295 1.85 10.83 -6.38
CA ASN A 295 0.82 10.00 -7.01
C ASN A 295 0.69 10.22 -8.52
N ARG A 296 0.73 11.46 -9.01
CA ARG A 296 0.54 11.73 -10.44
C ARG A 296 1.71 11.23 -11.29
N THR A 297 2.94 11.57 -10.92
CA THR A 297 4.13 11.20 -11.67
C THR A 297 4.40 9.69 -11.60
N LEU A 298 4.17 9.06 -10.44
CA LEU A 298 4.28 7.60 -10.28
C LEU A 298 3.22 6.87 -11.11
N TYR A 299 1.96 7.32 -11.04
CA TYR A 299 0.88 6.76 -11.86
C TYR A 299 1.19 6.89 -13.34
N GLU A 300 1.56 8.08 -13.81
CA GLU A 300 1.89 8.35 -15.21
C GLU A 300 3.07 7.49 -15.67
N LYS A 301 4.12 7.31 -14.85
CA LYS A 301 5.26 6.43 -15.13
C LYS A 301 4.86 4.96 -15.23
N THR A 302 4.10 4.44 -14.27
CA THR A 302 3.70 3.01 -14.28
C THR A 302 2.74 2.71 -15.42
N ALA A 303 1.76 3.61 -15.66
CA ALA A 303 0.84 3.51 -16.79
C ALA A 303 1.57 3.58 -18.14
N ALA A 304 2.54 4.49 -18.29
CA ALA A 304 3.34 4.62 -19.52
C ALA A 304 4.26 3.41 -19.76
N SER A 305 4.69 2.74 -18.68
CA SER A 305 5.52 1.53 -18.77
C SER A 305 4.74 0.28 -19.19
N GLY A 306 3.40 0.37 -19.25
CA GLY A 306 2.52 -0.74 -19.63
C GLY A 306 2.33 -1.79 -18.54
N PHE A 307 2.76 -1.50 -17.31
CA PHE A 307 2.58 -2.38 -16.15
C PHE A 307 1.29 -2.03 -15.39
N GLY A 308 0.72 -3.03 -14.72
CA GLY A 308 -0.35 -2.80 -13.75
C GLY A 308 0.22 -2.10 -12.51
N CYS A 309 -0.33 -0.94 -12.14
CA CYS A 309 -0.06 -0.31 -10.85
C CYS A 309 -1.17 -0.68 -9.86
N ILE A 310 -0.82 -1.10 -8.65
CA ILE A 310 -1.79 -1.25 -7.56
C ILE A 310 -1.66 -0.02 -6.67
N HIS A 311 -2.64 0.88 -6.79
CA HIS A 311 -2.77 2.00 -5.89
C HIS A 311 -3.56 1.55 -4.64
N PHE A 312 -2.83 1.50 -3.53
CA PHE A 312 -3.30 1.74 -2.16
C PHE A 312 -4.16 3.01 -2.09
N LEU A 313 -5.38 3.03 -2.62
CA LEU A 313 -6.27 4.20 -2.56
C LEU A 313 -6.85 4.39 -1.15
N LEU A 314 -6.92 3.30 -0.38
CA LEU A 314 -7.22 3.25 1.04
C LEU A 314 -6.42 2.12 1.69
N ASP A 315 -5.19 2.39 2.10
CA ASP A 315 -4.54 1.56 3.11
C ASP A 315 -5.32 1.70 4.44
N ALA A 316 -5.20 0.76 5.39
CA ALA A 316 -5.84 0.85 6.71
C ALA A 316 -5.50 2.17 7.43
N SER A 317 -4.32 2.73 7.13
CA SER A 317 -3.88 4.07 7.52
C SER A 317 -4.79 5.20 7.00
N GLU A 318 -5.42 5.03 5.83
CA GLU A 318 -6.30 6.03 5.23
C GLU A 318 -7.78 5.90 5.58
N GLN A 319 -8.27 4.69 5.88
CA GLN A 319 -9.59 4.54 6.52
C GLN A 319 -9.64 5.34 7.83
N GLN A 320 -8.51 5.46 8.52
CA GLN A 320 -8.37 6.27 9.73
C GLN A 320 -8.19 7.77 9.44
N LEU A 321 -7.56 8.19 8.33
CA LEU A 321 -7.62 9.59 7.86
C LEU A 321 -9.03 10.02 7.49
N VAL A 322 -9.85 9.14 6.90
CA VAL A 322 -11.28 9.40 6.67
C VAL A 322 -12.06 9.47 8.00
N THR A 323 -11.65 8.69 9.00
CA THR A 323 -12.24 8.73 10.35
C THR A 323 -11.77 9.95 11.16
N GLY A 324 -10.53 10.41 10.96
CA GLY A 324 -9.96 11.64 11.52
C GLY A 324 -10.50 12.89 10.83
N MET A 325 -10.73 12.85 9.51
CA MET A 325 -11.48 13.87 8.77
C MET A 325 -12.95 13.91 9.18
N ARG A 326 -13.55 12.80 9.66
CA ARG A 326 -14.84 12.84 10.35
C ARG A 326 -14.74 13.54 11.71
N ALA A 327 -13.67 13.34 12.47
CA ALA A 327 -13.46 14.02 13.75
C ALA A 327 -13.15 15.53 13.61
N VAL A 328 -12.47 15.94 12.54
CA VAL A 328 -12.31 17.37 12.16
C VAL A 328 -13.60 17.89 11.49
N GLY A 329 -14.33 16.99 10.83
CA GLY A 329 -15.67 17.22 10.29
C GLY A 329 -16.70 17.55 11.36
N ASP A 330 -16.55 17.09 12.61
CA ASP A 330 -17.48 17.38 13.72
C ASP A 330 -17.52 18.87 14.12
N GLU A 331 -16.50 19.67 13.82
CA GLU A 331 -16.58 21.13 13.98
C GLU A 331 -17.35 21.81 12.84
N CYS A 332 -17.30 21.26 11.63
CA CYS A 332 -18.13 21.71 10.50
C CYS A 332 -19.57 21.16 10.59
N GLU A 333 -19.74 19.96 11.14
CA GLU A 333 -21.04 19.36 11.42
C GLU A 333 -21.74 20.13 12.54
N ARG A 334 -21.07 20.61 13.59
CA ARG A 334 -21.72 21.48 14.59
C ARG A 334 -22.33 22.77 14.05
N PHE A 335 -21.81 23.30 12.93
CA PHE A 335 -22.37 24.47 12.28
C PHE A 335 -23.64 24.12 11.46
N ILE A 336 -23.75 22.87 10.99
CA ILE A 336 -24.91 22.35 10.24
C ILE A 336 -25.93 21.67 11.17
N TYR A 337 -25.49 21.08 12.28
CA TYR A 337 -26.25 20.34 13.29
C TYR A 337 -27.14 21.27 14.13
N ASN A 338 -26.77 22.55 14.27
CA ASN A 338 -27.64 23.57 14.87
C ASN A 338 -28.74 24.09 13.92
N ILE A 339 -28.72 23.71 12.64
CA ILE A 339 -29.75 24.11 11.66
C ILE A 339 -30.80 23.01 11.46
N PHE A 340 -30.53 21.75 11.84
CA PHE A 340 -31.47 20.62 11.70
C PHE A 340 -31.71 19.86 13.00
N GLN A 341 -32.35 20.53 13.95
CA GLN A 341 -33.10 19.85 15.01
C GLN A 341 -34.48 19.44 14.47
N GLU A 342 -34.62 18.17 14.08
CA GLU A 342 -35.79 17.34 14.45
C GLU A 342 -35.63 15.89 13.95
N LYS A 343 -35.62 14.95 14.91
CA LYS A 343 -35.97 13.51 14.80
C LYS A 343 -34.96 12.59 14.07
N LEU A 344 -34.21 11.79 14.84
CA LEU A 344 -34.52 10.37 15.10
C LEU A 344 -33.35 9.68 15.85
N LEU A 345 -33.68 9.02 16.96
CA LEU A 345 -32.83 8.03 17.64
C LEU A 345 -32.78 6.73 16.82
N VAL A 346 -31.60 6.20 16.46
CA VAL A 346 -31.45 4.76 16.14
C VAL A 346 -30.07 4.19 16.53
N ASN A 347 -30.12 3.41 17.62
CA ASN A 347 -29.50 2.10 17.93
C ASN A 347 -28.04 1.71 17.59
N ARG A 348 -27.48 1.06 18.61
CA ARG A 348 -26.12 0.56 18.88
C ARG A 348 -25.68 -0.69 18.10
N THR A 349 -26.27 -0.99 16.94
CA THR A 349 -26.03 -2.24 16.17
C THR A 349 -25.20 -2.03 14.90
N LEU A 350 -24.64 -0.83 14.70
CA LEU A 350 -23.94 -0.46 13.45
C LEU A 350 -22.45 -0.83 13.40
N TYR A 351 -21.85 -1.26 14.52
CA TYR A 351 -20.39 -1.39 14.62
C TYR A 351 -19.83 -2.63 13.91
N GLU A 352 -20.59 -3.73 13.82
CA GLU A 352 -20.14 -4.98 13.18
C GLU A 352 -20.35 -5.01 11.65
N LYS A 353 -21.13 -4.08 11.08
CA LYS A 353 -21.37 -3.97 9.62
C LYS A 353 -20.35 -3.09 8.88
N THR A 354 -19.31 -2.62 9.56
CA THR A 354 -18.37 -1.59 9.08
C THR A 354 -17.38 -2.08 8.03
N ALA A 355 -17.01 -3.37 8.04
CA ALA A 355 -16.03 -3.90 7.07
C ALA A 355 -16.61 -3.97 5.63
N ALA A 356 -17.81 -4.54 5.48
CA ALA A 356 -18.49 -4.63 4.18
C ALA A 356 -18.96 -3.25 3.66
N SER A 357 -19.37 -2.34 4.56
CA SER A 357 -19.70 -0.97 4.17
C SER A 357 -18.46 -0.18 3.74
N GLY A 358 -17.29 -0.47 4.32
CA GLY A 358 -16.01 0.03 3.86
C GLY A 358 -15.81 -0.24 2.36
N PHE A 359 -15.84 -1.51 1.94
CA PHE A 359 -15.70 -1.88 0.53
C PHE A 359 -16.77 -1.27 -0.39
N GLY A 360 -18.03 -1.20 0.08
CA GLY A 360 -19.11 -0.53 -0.66
C GLY A 360 -18.86 0.97 -0.88
N CYS A 361 -18.32 1.67 0.12
CA CYS A 361 -17.90 3.07 -0.01
C CYS A 361 -16.73 3.23 -0.98
N ILE A 362 -15.78 2.30 -0.99
CA ILE A 362 -14.65 2.32 -1.95
C ILE A 362 -15.17 2.16 -3.37
N HIS A 363 -16.01 1.15 -3.62
CA HIS A 363 -16.59 0.94 -4.94
C HIS A 363 -17.40 2.16 -5.39
N PHE A 364 -18.18 2.77 -4.49
CA PHE A 364 -18.88 4.02 -4.79
C PHE A 364 -17.93 5.17 -5.15
N LEU A 365 -16.84 5.38 -4.40
CA LEU A 365 -15.84 6.41 -4.70
C LEU A 365 -15.14 6.14 -6.04
N LEU A 366 -14.86 4.87 -6.35
CA LEU A 366 -14.29 4.47 -7.63
C LEU A 366 -15.28 4.70 -8.78
N ASP A 367 -16.53 4.29 -8.65
CA ASP A 367 -17.58 4.55 -9.65
C ASP A 367 -17.79 6.05 -9.87
N ALA A 368 -17.83 6.84 -8.79
CA ALA A 368 -18.01 8.29 -8.85
C ALA A 368 -16.77 9.01 -9.42
N SER A 369 -15.56 8.53 -9.14
CA SER A 369 -14.33 9.08 -9.70
C SER A 369 -14.11 8.65 -11.16
N GLU A 370 -14.50 7.43 -11.55
CA GLU A 370 -14.52 7.01 -12.96
C GLU A 370 -15.51 7.85 -13.78
N GLN A 371 -16.64 8.27 -13.20
CA GLN A 371 -17.56 9.25 -13.82
C GLN A 371 -17.00 10.69 -13.88
N GLN A 372 -15.95 11.01 -13.12
CA GLN A 372 -15.30 12.32 -13.08
C GLN A 372 -13.91 12.36 -13.72
N LEU A 373 -13.35 11.20 -14.08
CA LEU A 373 -12.07 11.11 -14.79
C LEU A 373 -12.28 11.75 -16.16
N VAL A 374 -11.57 12.84 -16.42
CA VAL A 374 -11.43 13.39 -17.76
C VAL A 374 -10.75 12.30 -18.60
N HIS A 375 -11.55 11.50 -19.30
CA HIS A 375 -11.04 10.62 -20.34
C HIS A 375 -10.23 11.50 -21.28
N MET A 376 -8.93 11.18 -21.43
CA MET A 376 -8.10 11.84 -22.44
C MET A 376 -8.82 11.65 -23.78
N PRO A 377 -9.30 12.73 -24.43
CA PRO A 377 -10.09 12.60 -25.65
C PRO A 377 -9.34 11.72 -26.65
N VAL A 378 -10.03 10.77 -27.28
CA VAL A 378 -9.42 9.76 -28.18
C VAL A 378 -8.51 10.41 -29.23
N GLU A 379 -8.83 11.62 -29.66
CA GLU A 379 -8.01 12.40 -30.60
C GLU A 379 -6.70 12.91 -29.97
N LYS A 380 -6.72 13.35 -28.71
CA LYS A 380 -5.51 13.77 -27.96
C LYS A 380 -4.63 12.59 -27.59
N SER A 381 -5.22 11.44 -27.28
CA SER A 381 -4.46 10.21 -27.02
C SER A 381 -3.84 9.65 -28.30
N ILE A 382 -4.56 9.68 -29.42
CA ILE A 382 -4.03 9.32 -30.74
C ILE A 382 -2.88 10.25 -31.14
N ASP A 383 -3.03 11.56 -31.02
CA ASP A 383 -1.94 12.49 -31.37
C ASP A 383 -0.74 12.33 -30.46
N THR A 384 -0.95 12.00 -29.17
CA THR A 384 0.15 11.68 -28.24
C THR A 384 0.85 10.39 -28.64
N LEU A 385 0.11 9.33 -28.98
CA LEU A 385 0.67 8.06 -29.43
C LEU A 385 1.39 8.17 -30.78
N VAL A 386 0.91 9.03 -31.67
CA VAL A 386 1.57 9.35 -32.95
C VAL A 386 2.83 10.16 -32.70
N ARG A 387 2.79 11.15 -31.80
CA ARG A 387 3.96 11.95 -31.40
C ARG A 387 5.04 11.08 -30.75
N LEU A 388 4.65 10.11 -29.92
CA LEU A 388 5.56 9.15 -29.29
C LEU A 388 6.02 8.03 -30.25
N GLY A 389 5.54 8.00 -31.50
CA GLY A 389 5.90 6.99 -32.49
C GLY A 389 5.37 5.58 -32.20
N LEU A 390 4.39 5.46 -31.30
CA LEU A 390 3.78 4.19 -30.87
C LEU A 390 2.67 3.70 -31.79
N VAL A 391 2.10 4.61 -32.59
CA VAL A 391 1.14 4.27 -33.64
C VAL A 391 1.50 5.04 -34.92
N THR A 392 1.18 4.45 -36.07
CA THR A 392 1.40 5.05 -37.39
C THR A 392 0.06 5.42 -38.02
N LYS A 393 -0.09 6.66 -38.50
CA LYS A 393 -1.29 7.08 -39.24
C LYS A 393 -1.25 6.44 -40.63
N LYS A 394 -2.33 5.76 -41.03
CA LYS A 394 -2.49 5.13 -42.34
C LYS A 394 -3.85 5.50 -42.91
N THR A 395 -3.87 6.05 -44.11
CA THR A 395 -5.12 6.38 -44.80
C THR A 395 -5.61 5.16 -45.56
N VAL A 396 -6.82 4.71 -45.25
CA VAL A 396 -7.52 3.65 -45.98
C VAL A 396 -8.88 4.23 -46.39
N ASP A 397 -9.18 4.21 -47.70
CA ASP A 397 -10.43 4.70 -48.28
C ASP A 397 -10.82 6.14 -47.87
N GLY A 398 -9.84 7.04 -47.79
CA GLY A 398 -10.05 8.45 -47.45
C GLY A 398 -10.28 8.71 -45.95
N GLN A 399 -10.27 7.68 -45.10
CA GLN A 399 -10.33 7.79 -43.65
C GLN A 399 -8.95 7.56 -43.02
N ILE A 400 -8.59 8.39 -42.03
CA ILE A 400 -7.33 8.27 -41.29
C ILE A 400 -7.51 7.20 -40.21
N GLY A 401 -6.90 6.04 -40.40
CA GLY A 401 -6.75 5.00 -39.38
C GLY A 401 -5.40 5.09 -38.66
N VAL A 402 -5.31 4.51 -37.47
CA VAL A 402 -4.04 4.33 -36.76
C VAL A 402 -3.69 2.85 -36.65
N GLN A 403 -2.46 2.50 -36.97
CA GLN A 403 -1.93 1.16 -36.84
C GLN A 403 -0.90 1.12 -35.71
N ALA A 404 -1.16 0.29 -34.69
CA ALA A 404 -0.24 0.10 -33.57
C ALA A 404 1.11 -0.48 -34.04
N VAL A 405 2.18 0.04 -33.46
CA VAL A 405 3.53 -0.46 -33.71
C VAL A 405 3.76 -1.72 -32.86
N PRO A 406 4.39 -2.78 -33.39
CA PRO A 406 4.70 -3.98 -32.62
C PRO A 406 5.49 -3.68 -31.33
N CYS A 407 5.18 -4.38 -30.23
CA CYS A 407 5.72 -4.11 -28.90
C CYS A 407 7.26 -4.02 -28.83
N SER A 408 7.97 -4.87 -29.59
CA SER A 408 9.43 -4.86 -29.68
C SER A 408 9.99 -3.54 -30.24
N ARG A 409 9.28 -2.93 -31.19
CA ARG A 409 9.66 -1.65 -31.82
C ARG A 409 9.18 -0.45 -31.01
N ALA A 410 8.01 -0.54 -30.37
CA ALA A 410 7.53 0.44 -29.40
C ALA A 410 8.52 0.64 -28.24
N ARG A 411 9.05 -0.47 -27.68
CA ARG A 411 10.06 -0.46 -26.63
C ARG A 411 11.34 0.30 -27.03
N ALA A 412 11.85 0.04 -28.24
CA ALA A 412 13.06 0.70 -28.75
C ALA A 412 12.85 2.20 -29.00
N ILE A 413 11.65 2.60 -29.45
CA ILE A 413 11.29 4.01 -29.67
C ILE A 413 11.23 4.74 -28.33
N LEU A 414 10.57 4.15 -27.32
CA LEU A 414 10.47 4.73 -25.98
C LEU A 414 11.85 4.85 -25.31
N GLN A 415 12.70 3.83 -25.42
CA GLN A 415 14.08 3.89 -24.92
C GLN A 415 14.89 5.03 -25.55
N LYS A 416 14.69 5.29 -26.85
CA LYS A 416 15.43 6.34 -27.57
C LYS A 416 14.89 7.76 -27.27
N CYS A 417 13.59 7.91 -27.07
CA CYS A 417 12.97 9.18 -26.67
C CYS A 417 13.27 9.57 -25.23
N TRP A 418 13.69 8.62 -24.40
CA TRP A 418 13.93 8.82 -22.96
C TRP A 418 15.40 9.07 -22.61
N ASN A 419 16.33 8.61 -23.45
CA ASN A 419 17.78 8.80 -23.27
C ASN A 419 18.31 10.13 -23.85
N ASN A 420 17.45 10.94 -24.48
CA ASN A 420 17.73 12.31 -24.93
C ASN A 420 16.92 13.27 -24.07
#